data_AF-A0A7V5DQY7-F1
#
_entry.id   AF-A0A7V5DQY7-F1
#
_cell.length_a   1.000
_cell.length_b   1.000
_cell.length_c   1.000
_cell.angle_alpha   90.00
_cell.angle_beta   90.00
_cell.angle_gamma   90.00
#
_symmetry.space_group_name_H-M   'P 1'
#
loop_
_entity.id
_entity.type
_entity.pdbx_description
1 polymer ?
#
loop_
_entity_poly.entity_id
_entity_poly.type
_entity_poly.pdbx_seq_one_letter_code
_entity_poly.pdbx_strand_id
1 'polypeptide(L)' 'MIRDYIDLHVDLDVFTDLDDLYINGRYPSELGIMSPGKPSPADAKKFYEFAREIYLKIKEFIYRMPPE' A
#
# COMPACT_ATOMS: atom_id res chain seq x y z
N MET A 1 2.93 14.79 -12.79
CA MET A 1 2.58 14.09 -11.52
C MET A 1 1.79 12.83 -11.87
N ILE A 2 1.84 11.75 -11.07
CA ILE A 2 1.07 10.51 -11.36
C ILE A 2 -0.43 10.80 -11.58
N ARG A 3 -0.97 11.79 -10.86
CA ARG A 3 -2.36 12.27 -10.97
C ARG A 3 -2.73 12.83 -12.36
N ASP A 4 -1.76 13.18 -13.18
CA ASP A 4 -2.00 13.67 -14.55
C ASP A 4 -2.27 12.51 -15.53
N TYR A 5 -1.99 11.27 -15.12
CA TYR A 5 -2.09 10.06 -15.96
C TYR A 5 -3.23 9.13 -15.52
N ILE A 6 -3.46 9.01 -14.22
CA ILE A 6 -4.47 8.09 -13.67
C ILE A 6 -5.26 8.76 -12.54
N ASP A 7 -6.58 8.69 -12.64
CA ASP A 7 -7.48 9.03 -11.54
C ASP A 7 -7.60 7.83 -10.61
N LEU A 8 -6.87 7.87 -9.50
CA LEU A 8 -6.79 6.79 -8.52
C LEU A 8 -7.23 7.31 -7.15
N HIS A 9 -8.45 6.95 -6.76
CA HIS A 9 -8.92 7.11 -5.38
C HIS A 9 -8.44 5.92 -4.53
N VAL A 10 -7.71 6.25 -3.46
CA VAL A 10 -7.23 5.32 -2.44
C VAL A 10 -7.70 5.76 -1.06
N ASP A 11 -8.02 4.80 -0.21
CA ASP A 11 -8.21 5.04 1.21
C ASP A 11 -6.84 5.39 1.83
N LEU A 12 -6.67 6.66 2.20
CA LEU A 12 -5.40 7.18 2.71
C LEU A 12 -5.07 6.65 4.10
N ASP A 13 -6.08 6.36 4.92
CA ASP A 13 -5.84 5.85 6.28
C ASP A 13 -5.23 4.44 6.19
N VAL A 14 -5.80 3.59 5.33
CA VAL A 14 -5.26 2.24 5.09
C VAL A 14 -3.89 2.28 4.43
N PHE A 15 -3.65 3.26 3.56
CA PHE A 15 -2.34 3.46 2.94
C PHE A 15 -1.28 3.84 3.96
N THR A 16 -1.57 4.80 4.84
CA THR A 16 -0.66 5.25 5.90
C THR A 16 -0.40 4.14 6.91
N ASP A 17 -1.44 3.41 7.35
CA ASP A 17 -1.29 2.27 8.27
C ASP A 17 -0.34 1.20 7.68
N LEU A 18 -0.45 0.94 6.38
CA LEU A 18 0.39 -0.04 5.68
C LEU A 18 1.84 0.44 5.53
N ASP A 19 2.06 1.72 5.25
CA ASP A 19 3.40 2.33 5.17
C ASP A 19 4.09 2.31 6.53
N ASP A 20 3.38 2.70 7.59
CA ASP A 20 3.87 2.64 8.97
C ASP A 20 4.20 1.20 9.37
N LEU A 21 3.36 0.23 9.03
CA LEU A 21 3.64 -1.18 9.28
C LEU A 21 4.93 -1.64 8.59
N TYR A 22 5.16 -1.21 7.33
CA TYR A 22 6.37 -1.53 6.60
C TYR A 22 7.61 -0.91 7.27
N ILE A 23 7.56 0.38 7.57
CA ILE A 23 8.67 1.12 8.18
C ILE A 23 8.99 0.54 9.55
N ASN A 24 8.00 0.40 10.42
CA ASN A 24 8.19 -0.11 11.78
C ASN A 24 8.62 -1.58 11.82
N GLY A 25 8.19 -2.38 10.84
CA GLY A 25 8.62 -3.77 10.70
C GLY A 25 10.06 -3.93 10.20
N ARG A 26 10.56 -2.97 9.42
CA ARG A 26 11.88 -3.04 8.79
C ARG A 26 12.97 -2.26 9.53
N TYR A 27 12.61 -1.16 10.19
CA TYR A 27 13.53 -0.23 10.85
C TYR A 27 13.17 0.04 12.33
N PRO A 28 12.83 -0.98 13.15
CA PRO A 28 12.42 -0.75 14.53
C PRO A 28 13.52 -0.09 15.38
N SER A 29 14.78 -0.49 15.17
CA SER A 29 15.94 0.02 15.92
C SER A 29 16.29 1.46 15.60
N GLU A 30 16.09 1.89 14.35
CA GLU A 30 16.41 3.26 13.91
C GLU A 30 15.42 4.28 14.47
N LEU A 31 14.20 3.83 14.76
CA LEU A 31 13.15 4.69 15.30
C LEU A 31 13.08 4.67 16.84
N GLY A 32 13.84 3.78 17.49
CA GLY A 32 13.71 3.55 18.94
C GLY A 32 12.32 3.03 19.34
N ILE A 33 11.57 2.48 18.39
CA ILE A 33 10.20 2.00 18.56
C ILE A 33 10.26 0.49 18.82
N MET A 34 9.58 0.03 19.87
CA MET A 34 9.28 -1.40 20.00
C MET A 34 8.38 -1.80 18.84
N SER A 35 8.85 -2.74 18.01
CA SER A 35 8.11 -3.21 16.85
C SER A 35 6.66 -3.49 17.25
N PRO A 36 5.67 -2.76 16.69
CA PRO A 36 4.28 -3.10 16.91
C PRO A 36 4.16 -4.51 16.36
N GLY A 37 3.73 -5.45 17.22
CA GLY A 37 3.74 -6.87 16.87
C GLY A 37 3.03 -7.15 15.54
N LYS A 38 3.17 -8.37 15.03
CA LYS A 38 2.55 -8.76 13.74
C LYS A 38 1.08 -8.34 13.68
N PRO A 39 0.59 -7.83 12.53
CA PRO A 39 -0.80 -7.43 12.37
C PRO A 39 -1.73 -8.62 12.66
N SER A 40 -2.96 -8.33 13.09
CA SER A 40 -3.95 -9.39 13.23
C SER A 40 -4.23 -10.05 11.88
N PRO A 41 -4.76 -11.29 11.83
CA PRO A 41 -5.16 -11.90 10.57
C PRO A 41 -6.17 -11.07 9.76
N ALA A 42 -7.04 -10.32 10.45
CA ALA A 42 -7.99 -9.42 9.82
C ALA A 42 -7.30 -8.22 9.18
N ASP A 43 -6.35 -7.59 9.88
CA ASP A 43 -5.58 -6.46 9.35
C ASP A 43 -4.70 -6.91 8.18
N ALA A 44 -4.02 -8.04 8.31
CA ALA A 44 -3.21 -8.62 7.23
C ALA A 44 -4.04 -8.86 5.96
N LYS A 45 -5.28 -9.37 6.12
CA LYS A 45 -6.21 -9.54 5.00
C LYS A 45 -6.61 -8.18 4.41
N LYS A 46 -6.98 -7.20 5.23
CA LYS A 46 -7.33 -5.83 4.81
C LYS A 46 -6.21 -5.20 3.98
N PHE A 47 -4.98 -5.25 4.47
CA PHE A 47 -3.81 -4.70 3.76
C PHE A 47 -3.54 -5.42 2.44
N TYR A 48 -3.65 -6.75 2.42
CA TYR A 48 -3.48 -7.51 1.19
C TYR A 48 -4.53 -7.15 0.14
N GLU A 49 -5.81 -7.10 0.52
CA GLU A 49 -6.90 -6.77 -0.40
C GLU A 49 -6.75 -5.35 -0.95
N PHE A 50 -6.40 -4.40 -0.08
CA PHE A 50 -6.12 -3.02 -0.46
C PHE A 50 -4.98 -2.90 -1.47
N ALA A 51 -3.81 -3.50 -1.19
CA ALA A 51 -2.66 -3.48 -2.09
C ALA A 51 -2.97 -4.17 -3.43
N ARG A 52 -3.71 -5.29 -3.39
CA ARG A 52 -4.15 -6.01 -4.58
C ARG A 52 -5.07 -5.16 -5.45
N GLU A 53 -6.00 -4.42 -4.87
CA GLU A 53 -6.90 -3.53 -5.60
C GLU A 53 -6.12 -2.44 -6.35
N ILE A 54 -5.19 -1.76 -5.67
CA ILE A 54 -4.34 -0.73 -6.28
C ILE A 54 -3.52 -1.33 -7.43
N TYR A 55 -2.87 -2.46 -7.19
CA TYR A 55 -2.08 -3.15 -8.22
C TYR A 55 -2.92 -3.49 -9.45
N LEU A 56 -4.13 -4.04 -9.27
CA LEU A 56 -4.99 -4.41 -10.39
C LEU A 56 -5.46 -3.18 -11.18
N LYS A 57 -5.83 -2.08 -10.52
CA LYS A 57 -6.22 -0.82 -11.19
C LYS A 57 -5.08 -0.25 -12.03
N ILE A 58 -3.88 -0.17 -11.46
CA ILE A 58 -2.69 0.33 -12.17
C ILE A 58 -2.33 -0.61 -13.32
N LYS A 59 -2.35 -1.91 -13.07
CA LYS A 59 -2.09 -2.93 -14.09
C LYS A 59 -3.05 -2.76 -15.27
N GLU A 60 -4.35 -2.70 -14.99
CA GLU A 60 -5.37 -2.52 -16.02
C GLU A 60 -5.17 -1.22 -16.81
N PHE A 61 -4.86 -0.11 -16.12
CA PHE A 61 -4.55 1.16 -16.77
C PHE A 61 -3.37 1.03 -17.75
N ILE A 62 -2.27 0.41 -17.31
CA ILE A 62 -1.07 0.21 -18.15
C ILE A 62 -1.38 -0.68 -19.36
N TYR A 63 -2.08 -1.81 -19.17
CA TYR A 63 -2.36 -2.74 -20.27
C TYR A 63 -3.48 -2.28 -21.23
N ARG A 64 -4.32 -1.33 -20.83
CA ARG A 64 -5.26 -0.66 -21.74
C ARG A 64 -4.59 0.41 -22.61
N MET A 65 -3.41 0.89 -22.20
CA MET A 65 -2.59 1.78 -23.01
C MET A 65 -1.81 0.95 -24.04
N PRO A 66 -1.89 1.27 -25.35
CA PRO A 66 -1.02 0.62 -26.33
C PRO A 66 0.44 0.94 -26.00
N PRO A 67 1.37 -0.02 -26.07
CA PRO A 67 2.80 0.28 -25.95
C PRO A 67 3.20 1.24 -27.08
N GLU A 68 3.93 2.30 -26.72
CA GLU A 68 4.46 3.32 -27.63
C GLU A 68 5.50 2.76 -28.62
#